data_AF-A0AA39KY98-F1
#
_entry.id   AF-A0AA39KY98-F1
#
_cell.length_a   1.000
_cell.length_b   1.000
_cell.length_c   1.000
_cell.angle_alpha   90.00
_cell.angle_beta   90.00
_cell.angle_gamma   90.00
#
_symmetry.space_group_name_H-M   'P 1'
#
loop_
_entity.id
_entity.type
_entity.pdbx_description
1 polymer ?
#
loop_
_entity_poly.entity_id
_entity_poly.type
_entity_poly.pdbx_seq_one_letter_code
_entity_poly.pdbx_strand_id
1 'polypeptide(L)'
;MAAADSSTDDSLYPIAVLIDELKNEDVQVLAEVCGQEITTKIMLPTVLAMANDNVANVRFNVAKTLQRIGPFLEPNAVQTQVKPVLDKLNTDSDVDVKYFASEAIAGIAA
;
A
#
# COMPACT_ATOMS: atom_id res chain seq x y z
N MET A 1 7.66 -12.26 32.33
CA MET A 1 7.58 -12.89 31.00
C MET A 1 6.64 -12.04 30.16
N ALA A 2 7.03 -11.76 28.92
CA ALA A 2 6.61 -10.61 28.12
C ALA A 2 5.09 -10.38 27.99
N ALA A 3 4.71 -9.11 28.03
CA ALA A 3 3.41 -8.60 27.60
C ALA A 3 3.47 -8.24 26.11
N ALA A 4 2.44 -8.63 25.37
CA ALA A 4 1.69 -7.82 24.39
C ALA A 4 0.93 -8.77 23.46
N ASP A 5 -0.36 -8.88 23.75
CA ASP A 5 -1.40 -9.25 22.80
C ASP A 5 -1.47 -8.19 21.69
N SER A 6 -1.57 -8.61 20.44
CA SER A 6 -2.25 -7.88 19.38
C SER A 6 -2.42 -8.80 18.17
N SER A 7 -3.48 -9.60 18.22
CA SER A 7 -4.34 -9.91 17.05
C SER A 7 -3.80 -9.39 15.71
N THR A 8 -3.09 -10.26 14.97
CA THR A 8 -3.03 -10.15 13.51
C THR A 8 -4.47 -10.16 13.02
N ASP A 9 -4.88 -8.98 12.60
CA ASP A 9 -6.22 -8.54 12.29
C ASP A 9 -6.77 -9.34 11.09
N ASP A 10 -7.51 -10.42 11.36
CA ASP A 10 -8.28 -11.19 10.37
C ASP A 10 -9.30 -10.30 9.62
N SER A 11 -9.60 -9.10 10.12
CA SER A 11 -10.42 -8.09 9.45
C SER A 11 -9.67 -7.30 8.37
N LEU A 12 -8.34 -7.36 8.31
CA LEU A 12 -7.55 -6.82 7.19
C LEU A 12 -7.51 -7.74 5.98
N TYR A 13 -7.73 -9.05 6.16
CA TYR A 13 -7.73 -10.02 5.06
C TYR A 13 -8.87 -9.74 4.04
N PRO A 14 -10.10 -9.41 4.47
CA PRO A 14 -11.14 -8.89 3.58
C PRO A 14 -10.74 -7.61 2.85
N ILE A 15 -9.99 -6.69 3.49
CA ILE A 15 -9.53 -5.45 2.84
C ILE A 15 -8.45 -5.77 1.79
N ALA A 16 -7.57 -6.72 2.06
CA ALA A 16 -6.56 -7.19 1.12
C ALA A 16 -7.16 -7.88 -0.11
N VAL A 17 -8.18 -8.70 0.11
CA VAL A 17 -8.97 -9.34 -0.96
C VAL A 17 -9.82 -8.28 -1.69
N LEU A 18 -10.36 -7.28 -0.99
CA LEU A 18 -11.03 -6.14 -1.62
C LEU A 18 -10.06 -5.31 -2.46
N ILE A 19 -8.78 -5.18 -2.11
CA ILE A 19 -7.78 -4.51 -2.97
C ILE A 19 -7.49 -5.32 -4.26
N ASP A 20 -7.67 -6.64 -4.22
CA ASP A 20 -7.53 -7.52 -5.40
C ASP A 20 -8.82 -7.56 -6.25
N GLU A 21 -10.01 -7.51 -5.62
CA GLU A 21 -11.33 -7.52 -6.29
C GLU A 21 -11.81 -6.14 -6.74
N LEU A 22 -11.45 -5.07 -6.02
CA LEU A 22 -11.61 -3.69 -6.49
C LEU A 22 -10.57 -3.49 -7.57
N LYS A 23 -11.01 -3.64 -8.82
CA LYS A 23 -10.23 -3.25 -9.99
C LYS A 23 -9.67 -1.87 -9.68
N ASN A 24 -8.35 -1.82 -9.51
CA ASN A 24 -7.42 -0.68 -9.53
C ASN A 24 -7.98 0.76 -9.67
N GLU A 25 -8.98 1.01 -10.52
CA GLU A 25 -9.75 2.26 -10.67
C GLU A 25 -10.54 2.64 -9.40
N ASP A 26 -11.14 1.70 -8.68
CA ASP A 26 -12.02 1.99 -7.53
C ASP A 26 -11.25 2.55 -6.31
N VAL A 27 -9.98 2.18 -6.16
CA VAL A 27 -9.12 2.65 -5.06
C VAL A 27 -8.83 4.15 -5.19
N GLN A 28 -8.66 4.63 -6.41
CA GLN A 28 -8.45 6.06 -6.66
C GLN A 28 -9.71 6.87 -6.33
N VAL A 29 -10.87 6.36 -6.76
CA VAL A 29 -12.18 6.97 -6.45
C VAL A 29 -12.42 6.99 -4.93
N LEU A 30 -12.07 5.92 -4.22
CA LEU A 30 -12.22 5.86 -2.77
C LEU A 30 -11.33 6.89 -2.06
N ALA A 31 -10.08 7.06 -2.50
CA ALA A 31 -9.18 8.08 -1.95
C ALA A 31 -9.71 9.51 -2.19
N GLU A 32 -10.29 9.75 -3.36
CA GLU A 32 -10.92 11.03 -3.71
C GLU A 32 -12.16 11.31 -2.84
N VAL A 33 -13.03 10.31 -2.64
CA VAL A 33 -14.27 10.44 -1.84
C VAL A 33 -13.98 10.56 -0.34
N CYS A 34 -13.03 9.80 0.17
CA CYS A 34 -12.66 9.80 1.59
C CYS A 34 -11.79 11.01 1.97
N GLY A 35 -11.13 11.63 1.00
CA GLY A 35 -10.25 12.77 1.21
C GLY A 35 -8.92 12.41 1.89
N GLN A 36 -8.04 13.41 1.98
CA GLN A 36 -6.66 13.27 2.45
C GLN A 36 -6.55 12.71 3.87
N GLU A 37 -7.45 13.11 4.78
CA GLU A 37 -7.37 12.70 6.19
C GLU A 37 -7.62 11.20 6.36
N ILE A 38 -8.69 10.66 5.77
CA ILE A 38 -9.01 9.24 5.86
C ILE A 38 -7.98 8.40 5.09
N THR A 39 -7.57 8.86 3.91
CA THR A 39 -6.55 8.19 3.10
C THR A 39 -5.23 8.05 3.87
N THR A 40 -4.81 9.11 4.58
CA THR A 40 -3.57 9.11 5.35
C THR A 40 -3.67 8.33 6.66
N LYS A 41 -4.80 8.44 7.39
CA LYS A 41 -4.94 7.85 8.73
C LYS A 41 -5.39 6.40 8.73
N ILE A 42 -6.08 5.95 7.69
CA ILE A 42 -6.70 4.63 7.64
C ILE A 42 -6.14 3.80 6.49
N MET A 43 -6.26 4.29 5.25
CA MET A 43 -5.86 3.49 4.08
C MET A 43 -4.35 3.24 4.02
N LEU A 44 -3.55 4.30 4.21
CA LEU A 44 -2.09 4.19 4.11
C LEU A 44 -1.53 3.17 5.13
N PRO A 45 -1.83 3.21 6.44
CA PRO A 45 -1.34 2.20 7.39
C PRO A 45 -1.71 0.76 7.01
N THR A 46 -2.94 0.53 6.55
CA THR A 46 -3.40 -0.79 6.08
C THR A 46 -2.56 -1.29 4.90
N VAL A 47 -2.34 -0.44 3.90
CA VAL A 47 -1.55 -0.80 2.71
C VAL A 47 -0.08 -1.07 3.07
N LEU A 48 0.50 -0.27 3.98
CA LEU A 48 1.89 -0.47 4.42
C LEU A 48 2.06 -1.78 5.20
N ALA A 49 1.09 -2.18 6.01
CA ALA A 49 1.14 -3.45 6.75
C ALA A 49 1.21 -4.66 5.80
N MET A 50 0.51 -4.59 4.66
CA MET A 50 0.45 -5.64 3.66
C MET A 50 1.73 -5.78 2.81
N ALA A 51 2.66 -4.81 2.87
CA ALA A 51 3.91 -4.86 2.10
C ALA A 51 4.81 -6.06 2.48
N ASN A 52 4.52 -6.74 3.59
CA ASN A 52 5.27 -7.90 4.08
C ASN A 52 4.52 -9.23 3.88
N ASP A 53 3.41 -9.23 3.13
CA ASP A 53 2.62 -10.44 2.92
C ASP A 53 3.42 -11.53 2.19
N ASN A 54 3.16 -12.80 2.50
CA ASN A 54 3.86 -13.92 1.88
C ASN A 54 3.49 -14.11 0.40
N VAL A 55 2.31 -13.67 -0.01
CA VAL A 55 1.78 -13.80 -1.36
C VAL A 55 2.27 -12.63 -2.23
N ALA A 56 2.95 -12.94 -3.33
CA ALA A 56 3.46 -11.93 -4.27
C ALA A 56 2.35 -11.02 -4.83
N ASN A 57 1.16 -11.58 -5.08
CA ASN A 57 0.00 -10.82 -5.56
C ASN A 57 -0.41 -9.69 -4.63
N VAL A 58 -0.38 -9.96 -3.33
CA VAL A 58 -0.66 -8.95 -2.31
C VAL A 58 0.40 -7.84 -2.37
N ARG A 59 1.68 -8.21 -2.44
CA ARG A 59 2.78 -7.25 -2.45
C ARG A 59 2.83 -6.38 -3.70
N PHE A 60 2.54 -6.90 -4.89
CA PHE A 60 2.50 -6.05 -6.08
C PHE A 60 1.27 -5.12 -6.06
N ASN A 61 0.15 -5.57 -5.50
CA ASN A 61 -1.04 -4.72 -5.33
C ASN A 61 -0.79 -3.58 -4.33
N VAL A 62 0.06 -3.80 -3.31
CA VAL A 62 0.55 -2.73 -2.44
C VAL A 62 1.27 -1.65 -3.27
N ALA A 63 2.21 -2.04 -4.14
CA ALA A 63 2.93 -1.09 -4.99
C ALA A 63 1.98 -0.26 -5.88
N LYS A 64 1.03 -0.93 -6.56
CA LYS A 64 0.03 -0.27 -7.41
C LYS A 64 -0.89 0.66 -6.62
N THR A 65 -1.27 0.26 -5.41
CA THR A 65 -2.12 1.07 -4.52
C THR A 65 -1.38 2.33 -4.06
N LEU A 66 -0.13 2.18 -3.60
CA LEU A 66 0.71 3.30 -3.17
C LEU A 66 0.93 4.32 -4.29
N GLN A 67 1.07 3.88 -5.54
CA GLN A 67 1.14 4.78 -6.71
C GLN A 67 -0.12 5.65 -6.85
N ARG A 68 -1.31 5.07 -6.65
CA ARG A 68 -2.59 5.78 -6.83
C ARG A 68 -2.96 6.70 -5.70
N ILE A 69 -2.68 6.29 -4.45
CA ILE A 69 -3.00 7.12 -3.30
C ILE A 69 -1.94 8.21 -3.08
N GLY A 70 -0.72 8.03 -3.61
CA GLY A 70 0.40 8.97 -3.49
C GLY A 70 0.03 10.45 -3.70
N PRO A 71 -0.67 10.82 -4.79
CA PRO A 71 -1.12 12.19 -5.05
C PRO A 71 -2.08 12.79 -3.99
N PHE A 72 -2.74 11.94 -3.20
CA PHE A 72 -3.68 12.36 -2.15
C PHE A 72 -3.04 12.41 -0.75
N LEU A 73 -1.77 12.02 -0.63
CA LEU A 73 -1.03 12.02 0.63
C LEU A 73 -0.24 13.33 0.81
N GLU A 74 0.05 13.67 2.07
CA GLU A 74 1.00 14.75 2.34
C GLU A 74 2.40 14.38 1.81
N PRO A 75 3.16 15.35 1.24
CA PRO A 75 4.51 15.10 0.73
C PRO A 75 5.45 14.46 1.77
N ASN A 76 5.27 14.81 3.05
CA ASN A 76 6.02 14.22 4.15
C ASN A 76 5.71 12.73 4.33
N ALA A 77 4.43 12.33 4.25
CA ALA A 77 4.02 10.93 4.34
C ALA A 77 4.55 10.13 3.14
N VAL A 78 4.53 10.72 1.94
CA VAL A 78 5.12 10.09 0.75
C VAL A 78 6.62 9.82 0.96
N GLN A 79 7.36 10.81 1.44
CA GLN A 79 8.80 10.68 1.65
C GLN A 79 9.17 9.69 2.75
N THR A 80 8.47 9.74 3.89
CA THR A 80 8.87 9.02 5.11
C THR A 80 8.29 7.63 5.23
N GLN A 81 7.17 7.35 4.53
CA GLN A 81 6.46 6.08 4.65
C GLN A 81 6.33 5.35 3.31
N VAL A 82 5.92 6.04 2.24
CA VAL A 82 5.66 5.40 0.94
C VAL A 82 6.95 5.01 0.23
N LYS A 83 7.89 5.94 0.05
CA LYS A 83 9.14 5.69 -0.67
C LYS A 83 9.96 4.52 -0.08
N PRO A 84 10.18 4.44 1.25
CA PRO A 84 10.92 3.32 1.84
C PRO A 84 10.28 1.95 1.57
N VAL A 85 8.95 1.88 1.56
CA VAL A 85 8.24 0.63 1.27
C VAL A 85 8.37 0.27 -0.21
N LEU A 86 8.25 1.23 -1.11
CA LEU A 86 8.46 0.97 -2.53
C LEU A 86 9.90 0.58 -2.85
N ASP A 87 10.89 1.22 -2.23
CA ASP A 87 12.30 0.85 -2.38
C ASP A 87 12.53 -0.60 -1.92
N LYS A 88 11.89 -1.01 -0.82
CA LYS A 88 11.90 -2.40 -0.36
C LYS A 88 11.26 -3.33 -1.39
N LEU A 89 10.05 -3.03 -1.86
CA LEU A 89 9.35 -3.85 -2.86
C LEU A 89 10.11 -3.91 -4.20
N ASN A 90 10.90 -2.89 -4.52
CA ASN A 90 11.75 -2.87 -5.70
C ASN A 90 12.94 -3.86 -5.61
N THR A 91 13.18 -4.43 -4.43
CA THR A 91 14.17 -5.49 -4.20
C THR A 91 13.55 -6.88 -4.00
N ASP A 92 12.23 -7.02 -4.18
CA ASP A 92 11.48 -8.25 -3.92
C ASP A 92 11.97 -9.45 -4.76
N SER A 93 11.82 -10.68 -4.26
CA SER A 93 12.16 -11.87 -5.02
C SER A 93 11.30 -12.04 -6.28
N ASP A 94 10.05 -11.59 -6.23
CA ASP A 94 9.10 -11.72 -7.32
C ASP A 94 9.27 -10.60 -8.37
N VAL A 95 9.17 -10.97 -9.65
CA VAL A 95 9.44 -10.06 -10.78
C VAL A 95 8.32 -9.04 -10.95
N ASP A 96 7.07 -9.44 -10.73
CA ASP A 96 5.92 -8.53 -10.87
C ASP A 96 5.94 -7.49 -9.75
N VAL A 97 6.25 -7.92 -8.52
CA VAL A 97 6.40 -6.99 -7.38
C VAL A 97 7.47 -5.93 -7.67
N LYS A 98 8.65 -6.34 -8.16
CA LYS A 98 9.71 -5.42 -8.57
C LYS A 98 9.25 -4.44 -9.66
N TYR A 99 8.64 -4.97 -10.71
CA TYR A 99 8.17 -4.17 -11.85
C TYR A 99 7.20 -3.08 -11.39
N PHE A 100 6.17 -3.45 -10.64
CA PHE A 100 5.16 -2.50 -10.17
C PHE A 100 5.71 -1.53 -9.12
N ALA A 101 6.68 -1.94 -8.29
CA ALA A 101 7.36 -1.03 -7.38
C ALA A 101 8.17 0.04 -8.13
N SER A 102 8.90 -0.36 -9.17
CA SER A 102 9.65 0.58 -10.02
C SER A 102 8.72 1.57 -10.74
N GLU A 103 7.61 1.08 -11.30
CA GLU A 103 6.59 1.93 -11.94
C GLU A 103 5.97 2.90 -10.94
N ALA A 104 5.67 2.45 -9.72
CA ALA A 104 5.16 3.29 -8.65
C ALA A 104 6.17 4.38 -8.27
N ILE A 105 7.44 4.04 -8.06
CA ILE A 105 8.50 5.01 -7.74
C ILE A 105 8.57 6.10 -8.82
N ALA A 106 8.53 5.71 -10.10
CA ALA A 106 8.54 6.66 -11.21
C ALA A 106 7.30 7.56 -11.22
N GLY A 107 6.12 6.98 -10.95
CA GLY A 107 4.84 7.69 -10.98
C GLY A 107 4.63 8.68 -9.83
N ILE A 108 5.23 8.45 -8.66
CA ILE A 108 5.07 9.32 -7.48
C ILE A 108 6.24 10.33 -7.36
N ALA A 109 7.28 10.18 -8.19
CA ALA A 109 8.40 11.12 -8.25
C ALA A 109 8.16 12.29 -9.24
N ALA A 110 7.06 12.26 -9.99
CA ALA A 110 6.61 13.30 -10.91
C ALA A 110 5.68 14.30 -10.22
#